data_AF-A0A1V3XQQ3-F1
#
_entry.id   AF-A0A1V3XQQ3-F1
#
_cell.length_a   1.000
_cell.length_b   1.000
_cell.length_c   1.000
_cell.angle_alpha   90.00
_cell.angle_beta   90.00
_cell.angle_gamma   90.00
#
_symmetry.space_group_name_H-M   'P 1'
#
loop_
_entity.id
_entity.type
_entity.pdbx_description
1 polymer ?
#
loop_
_entity_poly.entity_id
_entity_poly.type
_entity_poly.pdbx_seq_one_letter_code
_entity_poly.pdbx_strand_id
1 'polypeptide(L)' 'MCSKYPDAATGKAVKAFMQAAIGPGQDGLEQYGSIPLPSSFQAKLAKAVNAIS' A
#
# COMPACT_ATOMS: atom_id res chain seq x y z
N MET A 1 -3.19 13.13 -12.24
CA MET A 1 -3.26 12.22 -11.07
C MET A 1 -1.99 11.38 -11.06
N CYS A 2 -1.18 11.41 -9.99
CA CYS A 2 0.11 10.69 -9.90
C CYS A 2 -0.01 9.16 -9.81
N SER A 3 -1.21 8.60 -9.95
CA SER A 3 -1.49 7.17 -9.85
C SER A 3 -2.14 6.61 -11.12
N LYS A 4 -1.94 7.29 -12.25
CA LYS A 4 -2.40 6.88 -13.58
C LYS A 4 -1.22 6.22 -14.30
N TYR A 5 -1.25 4.91 -14.42
CA TYR A 5 -0.20 4.17 -15.12
C TYR A 5 -0.54 4.10 -16.63
N PRO A 6 0.44 4.35 -17.52
CA PRO A 6 0.21 4.21 -18.96
C PRO A 6 -0.04 2.76 -19.37
N ASP A 7 0.51 1.81 -18.62
CA ASP A 7 0.26 0.38 -18.75
C ASP A 7 -0.66 -0.12 -17.63
N ALA A 8 -1.78 -0.76 -18.02
CA ALA A 8 -2.78 -1.26 -17.09
C ALA A 8 -2.28 -2.44 -16.24
N ALA A 9 -1.37 -3.27 -16.79
CA ALA A 9 -0.78 -4.37 -16.03
C ALA A 9 0.11 -3.84 -14.90
N THR A 10 0.87 -2.78 -15.17
CA THR A 10 1.69 -2.07 -14.19
C THR A 10 0.83 -1.44 -13.10
N GLY A 11 -0.25 -0.74 -13.46
CA GLY A 11 -1.18 -0.17 -12.46
C GLY A 11 -1.76 -1.23 -11.52
N LYS A 12 -2.16 -2.39 -12.06
CA LYS A 12 -2.66 -3.52 -11.28
C LYS A 12 -1.57 -4.12 -10.37
N ALA A 13 -0.36 -4.30 -10.88
CA ALA A 13 0.77 -4.83 -10.13
C ALA A 13 1.16 -3.91 -8.97
N VAL A 14 1.26 -2.59 -9.22
CA VAL A 14 1.58 -1.61 -8.18
C VAL A 14 0.48 -1.56 -7.12
N LYS A 15 -0.80 -1.57 -7.52
CA LYS A 15 -1.92 -1.64 -6.58
C LYS A 15 -1.82 -2.88 -5.69
N ALA A 16 -1.59 -4.04 -6.26
CA ALA A 16 -1.46 -5.29 -5.50
C ALA A 16 -0.26 -5.26 -4.53
N PHE A 17 0.89 -4.76 -4.99
CA PHE A 17 2.07 -4.60 -4.15
C PHE A 17 1.80 -3.67 -2.96
N MET A 18 1.21 -2.50 -3.22
CA MET A 18 0.91 -1.54 -2.15
C MET A 18 -0.13 -2.07 -1.17
N GLN A 19 -1.12 -2.85 -1.63
CA GLN A 19 -2.08 -3.52 -0.74
C GLN A 19 -1.40 -4.53 0.19
N ALA A 20 -0.44 -5.31 -0.33
CA ALA A 20 0.35 -6.23 0.49
C ALA A 20 1.24 -5.46 1.48
N ALA A 21 1.89 -4.39 1.03
CA ALA A 21 2.80 -3.59 1.84
C ALA A 21 2.12 -2.94 3.06
N ILE A 22 0.89 -2.43 2.91
CA ILE A 22 0.13 -1.82 4.02
C ILE A 22 -0.70 -2.83 4.85
N GLY A 23 -0.67 -4.10 4.47
CA GLY A 23 -1.36 -5.20 5.16
C GLY A 23 -0.35 -6.21 5.71
N PRO A 24 -0.30 -7.45 5.19
CA PRO A 24 0.58 -8.51 5.72
C PRO A 24 2.08 -8.16 5.63
N GLY A 25 2.47 -7.24 4.76
CA GLY A 25 3.86 -6.74 4.69
C GLY A 25 4.30 -5.92 5.90
N GLN A 26 3.39 -5.58 6.81
CA GLN A 26 3.73 -4.95 8.09
C GLN A 26 4.09 -5.95 9.19
N ASP A 27 3.77 -7.23 8.99
CA ASP A 27 3.99 -8.25 10.01
C ASP A 27 5.48 -8.44 10.29
N GLY A 28 5.85 -8.37 11.57
CA GLY A 28 7.23 -8.56 12.00
C GLY A 28 8.20 -7.42 11.67
N LEU A 29 7.77 -6.28 11.12
CA LEU A 29 8.68 -5.13 10.90
C LEU A 29 9.18 -4.51 12.21
N GLU A 30 8.44 -4.68 13.31
CA GLU A 30 8.80 -4.21 14.65
C GLU A 30 10.14 -4.83 15.13
N GLN A 31 10.41 -6.09 14.76
CA GLN A 31 11.67 -6.77 15.10
C GLN A 31 12.89 -6.13 14.43
N TYR A 32 12.66 -5.36 13.35
CA TYR A 32 13.67 -4.61 12.62
C TYR A 32 13.69 -3.12 12.99
N GLY A 33 13.01 -2.72 14.07
CA GLY A 33 12.98 -1.34 14.56
C GLY A 33 12.00 -0.42 13.84
N SER A 34 11.06 -0.97 13.06
CA SER A 34 9.97 -0.18 12.46
C SER A 34 8.85 0.07 13.45
N ILE A 35 8.18 1.22 13.33
CA ILE A 35 7.01 1.56 14.14
C ILE A 35 5.75 1.04 13.42
N PRO A 36 4.85 0.31 14.12
CA PRO A 36 3.63 -0.19 13.51
C PRO A 36 2.74 0.98 13.04
N LEU A 37 2.08 0.78 11.90
CA LEU A 37 1.17 1.78 11.34
C LEU A 37 -0.08 1.92 12.23
N PRO A 38 -0.45 3.14 12.66
CA PRO A 38 -1.73 3.37 13.33
C PRO A 38 -2.91 3.02 12.41
N SER A 39 -3.94 2.38 12.95
CA SER A 39 -5.12 1.94 12.19
C SER A 39 -5.82 3.07 11.42
N SER A 40 -5.89 4.27 12.01
CA SER A 40 -6.46 5.46 11.37
C SER A 40 -5.67 5.94 10.16
N PHE A 41 -4.35 5.70 10.15
CA PHE A 41 -3.47 6.03 9.04
C PHE A 41 -3.53 4.93 7.96
N GLN A 42 -3.58 3.66 8.36
CA GLN A 42 -3.76 2.54 7.46
C GLN A 42 -5.05 2.66 6.63
N ALA A 43 -6.15 3.13 7.22
CA ALA A 43 -7.40 3.39 6.49
C ALA A 43 -7.24 4.47 5.40
N LYS A 44 -6.46 5.53 5.66
CA LYS A 44 -6.15 6.57 4.67
C LYS A 44 -5.29 6.01 3.53
N LEU A 45 -4.29 5.20 3.86
CA LEU A 45 -3.45 4.53 2.87
C LEU A 45 -4.26 3.58 1.99
N ALA A 46 -5.15 2.78 2.57
CA ALA A 46 -6.03 1.88 1.84
C ALA A 46 -6.90 2.63 0.82
N LYS A 47 -7.44 3.80 1.19
CA LYS A 47 -8.21 4.65 0.27
C LYS A 47 -7.35 5.14 -0.90
N ALA A 48 -6.12 5.57 -0.65
CA ALA A 48 -5.20 6.02 -1.69
C ALA A 48 -4.78 4.88 -2.64
N VAL A 49 -4.42 3.72 -2.07
CA VAL A 49 -4.01 2.52 -2.83
C VAL A 49 -5.15 2.01 -3.70
N ASN A 50 -6.39 2.03 -3.20
CA ASN A 50 -7.54 1.58 -3.97
C ASN A 50 -7.86 2.48 -5.17
N ALA A 51 -7.42 3.74 -5.16
CA ALA A 51 -7.59 4.70 -6.24
C ALA A 51 -6.57 4.58 -7.39
N ILE A 52 -5.57 3.70 -7.27
CA ILE A 52 -4.58 3.44 -8.34
C ILE A 52 -5.27 2.85 -9.57
N SER A 53 -4.96 3.38 -10.75
CA SER A 53 -5.58 3.02 -12.04
C SER A 53 -4.57 2.92 -13.19
#